data_AF-A0A376YHA0-F1
#
_entry.id   AF-A0A376YHA0-F1
#
_cell.length_a   1.000
_cell.length_b   1.000
_cell.length_c   1.000
_cell.angle_alpha   90.00
_cell.angle_beta   90.00
_cell.angle_gamma   90.00
#
_symmetry.space_group_name_H-M   'P 1'
#
loop_
_entity.id
_entity.type
_entity.pdbx_description
1 polymer ?
#
loop_
_entity_poly.entity_id
_entity_poly.type
_entity_poly.pdbx_seq_one_letter_code
_entity_poly.pdbx_strand_id
1 'polypeptide(L)'
;MLTSEQHRCSNEKRNFSAEFKRESAQLVVDQKYTVADAAKAMDVGLSTMTRWVKQLRDERQGKTPKASPITPEQIEIRKLRKKLQRIEMENEILKRLPRS
;
A
#
# COMPACT_ATOMS: atom_id res chain seq x y z
N MET A 1 11.51 -35.04 7.79
CA MET A 1 11.49 -33.90 6.84
C MET A 1 11.28 -32.64 7.67
N LEU A 2 12.35 -31.87 7.88
CA LEU A 2 12.37 -30.75 8.83
C LEU A 2 11.40 -29.64 8.39
N THR A 3 10.50 -29.26 9.29
CA THR A 3 9.60 -28.12 9.18
C THR A 3 10.44 -26.85 9.13
N SER A 4 10.38 -26.13 8.00
CA SER A 4 11.09 -24.87 7.78
C SER A 4 10.77 -23.84 8.87
N GLU A 5 11.77 -23.58 9.71
CA GLU A 5 11.80 -22.46 10.65
C GLU A 5 11.65 -21.15 9.87
N GLN A 6 10.49 -20.52 10.03
CA GLN A 6 10.23 -19.16 9.56
C GLN A 6 11.07 -18.20 10.40
N HIS A 7 12.23 -17.81 9.86
CA HIS A 7 13.07 -16.76 10.41
C HIS A 7 12.26 -15.47 10.56
N ARG A 8 11.92 -15.15 11.81
CA ARG A 8 11.32 -13.88 12.20
C ARG A 8 12.45 -12.85 12.29
N CYS A 9 12.76 -12.17 11.19
CA CYS A 9 13.74 -11.09 11.18
C CYS A 9 13.05 -9.73 11.38
N SER A 10 13.67 -8.87 12.20
CA SER A 10 13.12 -7.65 12.81
C SER A 10 12.50 -6.67 11.81
N ASN A 11 11.34 -6.13 12.20
CA ASN A 11 10.42 -5.30 11.42
C ASN A 11 10.95 -3.87 11.24
N GLU A 12 12.07 -3.69 10.55
CA GLU A 12 12.41 -2.42 9.93
C GLU A 12 11.43 -2.19 8.77
N LYS A 13 10.54 -1.20 8.90
CA LYS A 13 9.53 -0.89 7.89
C LYS A 13 10.20 -0.33 6.64
N ARG A 14 10.70 -1.20 5.76
CA ARG A 14 11.11 -0.82 4.39
C ARG A 14 9.91 -0.17 3.69
N ASN A 15 10.01 1.13 3.42
CA ASN A 15 8.97 1.88 2.74
C ASN A 15 9.10 1.68 1.22
N PHE A 16 8.31 0.76 0.68
CA PHE A 16 8.20 0.59 -0.77
C PHE A 16 7.21 1.58 -1.38
N SER A 17 7.53 2.12 -2.55
CA SER A 17 6.61 2.94 -3.35
C SER A 17 5.37 2.11 -3.71
N ALA A 18 4.23 2.77 -3.90
CA ALA A 18 3.02 2.04 -4.25
C ALA A 18 3.08 1.38 -5.64
N GLU A 19 3.76 2.02 -6.58
CA GLU A 19 4.01 1.46 -7.91
C GLU A 19 4.78 0.14 -7.81
N PHE A 20 5.86 0.12 -7.03
CA PHE A 20 6.65 -1.09 -6.80
C PHE A 20 5.82 -2.24 -6.22
N LYS A 21 4.93 -1.93 -5.26
CA LYS A 21 4.03 -2.92 -4.65
C LYS A 21 3.04 -3.49 -5.67
N ARG A 22 2.50 -2.63 -6.53
CA ARG A 22 1.55 -3.01 -7.57
C ARG A 22 2.22 -3.89 -8.62
N GLU A 23 3.36 -3.45 -9.14
CA GLU A 23 4.12 -4.18 -10.17
C GLU A 23 4.48 -5.58 -9.68
N SER A 24 5.02 -5.67 -8.46
CA SER A 24 5.32 -6.92 -7.78
C SER A 24 4.09 -7.85 -7.67
N ALA A 25 2.93 -7.30 -7.30
CA ALA A 25 1.70 -8.07 -7.20
C ALA A 25 1.13 -8.46 -8.58
N GLN A 26 1.35 -7.66 -9.62
CA GLN A 26 0.95 -7.96 -11.00
C GLN A 26 1.74 -9.13 -11.58
N LEU A 27 3.02 -9.29 -11.23
CA LEU A 27 3.80 -10.48 -11.65
C LEU A 27 3.10 -11.79 -11.24
N VAL A 28 2.53 -11.84 -10.03
CA VAL A 28 1.81 -13.02 -9.54
C VAL A 28 0.44 -13.17 -10.18
N VAL A 29 -0.31 -12.07 -10.32
CA VAL A 29 -1.70 -12.12 -10.78
C VAL A 29 -1.79 -12.31 -12.30
N ASP A 30 -0.96 -11.60 -13.06
CA ASP A 30 -1.06 -11.52 -14.52
C ASP A 30 -0.06 -12.47 -15.20
N GLN A 31 1.15 -12.64 -14.64
CA GLN A 31 2.19 -13.51 -15.23
C GLN A 31 2.26 -14.93 -14.62
N LYS A 32 1.30 -15.30 -13.75
CA LYS A 32 1.18 -16.62 -13.09
C LYS A 32 2.44 -17.08 -12.32
N TYR A 33 3.31 -16.18 -11.91
CA TYR A 33 4.41 -16.51 -11.00
C TYR A 33 3.86 -16.99 -9.66
N THR A 34 4.56 -17.91 -9.00
CA THR A 34 4.22 -18.23 -7.62
C THR A 34 4.60 -17.05 -6.71
N VAL A 35 3.89 -16.88 -5.60
CA VAL A 35 4.17 -15.81 -4.62
C VAL A 35 5.62 -15.90 -4.12
N ALA A 36 6.16 -17.12 -3.99
CA ALA A 36 7.53 -17.37 -3.58
C ALA A 36 8.56 -16.94 -4.64
N ASP A 37 8.30 -17.19 -5.92
CA ASP A 37 9.22 -16.81 -6.99
C ASP A 37 9.23 -15.30 -7.21
N ALA A 38 8.07 -14.64 -7.16
CA ALA A 38 7.98 -13.19 -7.20
C ALA A 38 8.66 -12.54 -5.99
N ALA A 39 8.50 -13.12 -4.80
CA ALA A 39 9.17 -12.65 -3.58
C ALA A 39 10.69 -12.74 -3.70
N LYS A 40 11.23 -13.83 -4.25
CA LYS A 40 12.66 -14.00 -4.51
C LYS A 40 13.17 -13.04 -5.59
N ALA A 41 12.42 -12.89 -6.69
CA ALA A 41 12.81 -12.02 -7.79
C ALA A 41 12.89 -10.54 -7.39
N MET A 42 11.99 -10.10 -6.51
CA MET A 42 11.90 -8.71 -6.06
C MET A 42 12.64 -8.43 -4.74
N ASP A 43 13.30 -9.43 -4.15
CA ASP A 43 13.92 -9.38 -2.80
C ASP A 43 12.96 -8.87 -1.71
N VAL A 44 11.73 -9.41 -1.69
CA VAL A 44 10.69 -9.05 -0.73
C VAL A 44 10.30 -10.26 0.11
N GLY A 45 10.05 -10.04 1.41
CA GLY A 45 9.55 -11.10 2.28
C GLY A 45 8.23 -11.71 1.78
N LEU A 46 8.12 -13.04 1.86
CA LEU A 46 6.97 -13.79 1.35
C LEU A 46 5.62 -13.29 1.92
N SER A 47 5.58 -12.95 3.21
CA SER A 47 4.40 -12.42 3.89
C SER A 47 3.96 -11.06 3.33
N THR A 48 4.93 -10.21 3.01
CA THR A 48 4.71 -8.90 2.40
C THR A 48 4.17 -9.06 0.97
N MET A 49 4.77 -9.94 0.17
CA MET A 49 4.31 -10.23 -1.19
C MET A 49 2.88 -10.79 -1.19
N THR A 50 2.60 -11.76 -0.31
CA THR A 50 1.25 -12.33 -0.14
C THR A 50 0.22 -11.26 0.18
N ARG A 51 0.58 -10.30 1.04
CA ARG A 51 -0.31 -9.18 1.40
C ARG A 51 -0.60 -8.28 0.21
N TRP A 52 0.40 -7.94 -0.61
CA TRP A 52 0.20 -7.09 -1.79
C TRP A 52 -0.64 -7.79 -2.86
N VAL A 53 -0.42 -9.08 -3.09
CA VAL A 53 -1.25 -9.89 -4.03
C VAL A 53 -2.69 -9.94 -3.57
N LYS A 54 -2.93 -10.20 -2.27
CA LYS A 54 -4.29 -10.20 -1.72
C LYS A 54 -4.95 -8.84 -1.88
N GLN A 55 -4.23 -7.76 -1.57
CA GLN A 55 -4.76 -6.41 -1.70
C GLN A 55 -5.10 -6.05 -3.15
N LEU A 56 -4.26 -6.40 -4.11
CA LEU A 56 -4.54 -6.17 -5.54
C LEU A 56 -5.76 -6.96 -6.02
N ARG A 57 -5.95 -8.20 -5.54
CA ARG A 57 -7.14 -9.02 -5.84
C ARG A 57 -8.40 -8.43 -5.24
N ASP A 58 -8.35 -7.97 -4.00
CA ASP A 58 -9.48 -7.32 -3.33
C ASP A 58 -9.87 -6.01 -4.04
N GLU A 59 -8.89 -5.19 -4.43
CA GLU A 59 -9.12 -3.97 -5.21
C GLU A 59 -9.77 -4.28 -6.58
N ARG A 60 -9.33 -5.32 -7.30
CA ARG A 60 -9.98 -5.78 -8.55
C ARG A 60 -11.41 -6.27 -8.34
N GLN A 61 -11.74 -6.76 -7.15
CA GLN A 61 -13.10 -7.18 -6.78
C GLN A 61 -13.95 -6.01 -6.26
N GLY A 62 -13.47 -4.76 -6.33
CA GLY A 62 -14.19 -3.59 -5.82
C GLY A 62 -14.25 -3.52 -4.30
N LYS A 63 -13.52 -4.39 -3.58
CA LYS A 63 -13.41 -4.33 -2.12
C LYS A 63 -12.39 -3.26 -1.76
N THR A 64 -12.84 -2.21 -1.08
CA THR A 64 -11.96 -1.15 -0.59
C THR A 64 -11.10 -1.70 0.56
N PRO A 65 -9.77 -1.82 0.40
CA PRO A 65 -8.93 -2.32 1.47
C PRO A 65 -8.89 -1.29 2.62
N LYS A 66 -9.05 -1.75 3.88
CA LYS A 66 -8.79 -0.95 5.08
C LYS A 66 -7.29 -0.61 5.27
N ALA A 67 -6.40 -1.25 4.51
CA ALA A 67 -4.96 -1.08 4.59
C ALA A 67 -4.46 0.10 3.74
N SER A 68 -3.19 0.50 3.91
CA SER A 68 -2.55 1.53 3.10
C SER A 68 -2.76 1.24 1.60
N PRO A 69 -3.39 2.14 0.85
CA PRO A 69 -3.73 1.86 -0.53
C PRO A 69 -2.52 1.61 -1.41
N ILE A 70 -2.63 0.65 -2.33
CA ILE A 70 -1.61 0.34 -3.34
C ILE A 70 -2.03 0.91 -4.71
N THR A 71 -3.33 1.09 -4.92
CA THR A 71 -3.88 1.73 -6.13
C THR A 71 -3.59 3.23 -6.20
N PRO A 72 -3.24 3.74 -7.41
CA PRO A 72 -2.95 5.17 -7.63
C PRO A 72 -4.15 6.05 -7.30
N GLU A 73 -5.35 5.61 -7.67
CA GLU A 73 -6.61 6.29 -7.36
C GLU A 73 -6.79 6.52 -5.86
N GLN A 74 -6.56 5.49 -5.04
CA GLN A 74 -6.72 5.61 -3.59
C GLN A 74 -5.60 6.41 -2.90
N ILE A 75 -4.40 6.41 -3.47
CA ILE A 75 -3.30 7.27 -3.01
C ILE A 75 -3.63 8.73 -3.29
N GLU A 76 -4.17 9.00 -4.47
CA GLU A 76 -4.62 10.33 -4.86
C GLU A 76 -5.78 10.78 -3.96
N ILE A 77 -6.79 9.93 -3.72
CA ILE A 77 -7.86 10.20 -2.75
C ILE A 77 -7.27 10.57 -1.39
N ARG A 78 -6.27 9.85 -0.88
CA ARG A 78 -5.65 10.17 0.40
C ARG A 78 -4.89 11.51 0.37
N LYS A 79 -4.16 11.79 -0.71
CA LYS A 79 -3.41 13.03 -0.90
C LYS A 79 -4.34 14.23 -0.99
N LEU A 80 -5.45 14.09 -1.72
CA LEU A 80 -6.52 15.08 -1.85
C LEU A 80 -7.22 15.33 -0.52
N ARG A 81 -7.59 14.29 0.24
CA ARG A 81 -8.18 14.44 1.57
C ARG A 81 -7.27 15.19 2.55
N LYS A 82 -5.96 14.94 2.51
CA LYS A 82 -4.99 15.72 3.30
C LYS A 82 -4.91 17.18 2.88
N LYS A 83 -4.97 17.47 1.57
CA LYS A 83 -5.00 18.85 1.06
C LYS A 83 -6.26 19.57 1.51
N LEU A 84 -7.42 18.92 1.40
CA LEU A 84 -8.70 19.48 1.86
C LEU A 84 -8.65 19.82 3.35
N GLN A 85 -8.20 18.90 4.19
CA GLN A 85 -8.08 19.14 5.62
C GLN A 85 -7.19 20.35 5.95
N ARG A 86 -6.07 20.51 5.24
CA ARG A 86 -5.18 21.67 5.40
C ARG A 86 -5.88 22.97 5.00
N ILE A 87 -6.55 22.97 3.85
CA ILE A 87 -7.29 24.13 3.33
C ILE A 87 -8.45 24.50 4.25
N GLU A 88 -9.18 23.52 4.80
CA GLU A 88 -10.25 23.75 5.77
C GLU A 88 -9.71 24.38 7.05
N MET A 89 -8.58 23.89 7.56
CA MET A 89 -7.92 24.45 8.74
C MET A 89 -7.43 25.89 8.50
N GLU A 90 -6.81 26.16 7.34
CA GLU A 90 -6.38 27.51 6.94
C GLU A 90 -7.60 28.46 6.82
N ASN A 91 -8.71 28.02 6.23
CA ASN A 91 -9.95 28.79 6.15
C ASN A 91 -10.58 29.04 7.52
N GLU A 92 -10.56 28.06 8.41
CA GLU A 92 -11.10 28.21 9.76
C GLU A 92 -10.31 29.28 10.54
N ILE A 93 -8.99 29.30 10.39
CA ILE A 93 -8.13 30.34 10.96
C ILE A 93 -8.47 31.71 10.37
N LEU A 94 -8.59 31.81 9.04
CA LEU A 94 -8.92 33.08 8.37
C LEU A 94 -10.30 33.61 8.76
N LYS A 95 -11.30 32.74 8.96
CA LYS A 95 -12.64 33.14 9.43
C LYS A 95 -12.65 33.63 10.87
N ARG A 96 -11.72 33.17 11.70
CA ARG A 96 -11.60 33.56 13.12
C ARG A 96 -10.84 34.88 13.31
N LEU A 97 -10.13 35.37 12.29
CA LEU A 97 -9.46 36.67 12.37
C LEU A 97 -10.51 37.80 12.24
N PRO A 98 -10.55 38.75 13.19
CA PRO A 98 -11.42 39.92 13.06
C PRO A 98 -10.99 40.70 11.82
N ARG A 99 -11.95 41.03 10.96
CA ARG A 99 -11.72 41.92 9.82
C ARG A 99 -11.66 43.35 10.36
N SER A 100 -10.47 43.94 10.35
CA SER A 100 -10.24 45.36 10.61
C SER A 100 -10.84 46.25 9.52
#